data_AF-A0A527VQL6-F1
#
_entry.id   AF-A0A527VQL6-F1
#
_cell.length_a   1.000
_cell.length_b   1.000
_cell.length_c   1.000
_cell.angle_alpha   90.00
_cell.angle_beta   90.00
_cell.angle_gamma   90.00
#
_symmetry.space_group_name_H-M   'P 1'
#
loop_
_entity.id
_entity.type
_entity.pdbx_description
1 polymer ?
#
loop_
_entity_poly.entity_id
_entity_poly.type
_entity_poly.pdbx_seq_one_letter_code
_entity_poly.pdbx_strand_id
1 'polypeptide(L)'
;RRAKTDRLDAEGMLRVLAAYLQGDRQACSMVRVPTPDEEDAKRIHREREHLVQERLRIENRIQALLFTQGIYKRPSLRSWDRDLAAVRTGDGRELAHHLRAELDRLRRRLVMTLELIREVEAERDE
;
A
#
# COMPACT_ATOMS: atom_id res chain seq x y z
N ARG A 1 29.93 15.94 0.96
CA ARG A 1 29.00 14.78 0.96
C ARG A 1 29.46 13.86 2.09
N ARG A 2 28.73 13.74 3.21
CA ARG A 2 29.15 12.91 4.36
C ARG A 2 28.86 11.45 4.02
N ALA A 3 29.86 10.58 4.11
CA ALA A 3 29.65 9.15 3.91
C ALA A 3 28.76 8.62 5.04
N LYS A 4 27.66 7.94 4.70
CA LYS A 4 26.83 7.23 5.68
C LYS A 4 27.38 5.81 5.79
N THR A 5 27.90 5.47 6.96
CA THR A 5 28.43 4.15 7.31
C THR A 5 27.98 3.83 8.72
N ASP A 6 27.67 2.57 9.01
CA ASP A 6 27.19 2.16 10.33
C ASP A 6 28.13 2.59 11.47
N ARG A 7 29.45 2.58 11.22
CA ARG A 7 30.46 3.08 12.18
C ARG A 7 30.25 4.56 12.52
N LEU A 8 30.09 5.41 11.50
CA LEU A 8 29.90 6.86 11.70
C LEU A 8 28.56 7.17 12.36
N ASP A 9 27.52 6.40 12.06
CA ASP A 9 26.21 6.52 12.70
C ASP A 9 26.30 6.12 14.19
N ALA A 10 26.98 5.01 14.52
CA ALA A 10 27.20 4.57 15.89
C ALA A 10 28.03 5.56 16.72
N GLU A 11 29.13 6.08 16.16
CA GLU A 11 29.90 7.15 16.81
C GLU A 11 29.06 8.41 17.02
N GLY A 12 28.17 8.75 16.08
CA GLY A 12 27.21 9.85 16.21
C GLY A 12 26.28 9.65 17.40
N MET A 13 25.67 8.46 17.52
CA MET A 13 24.79 8.11 18.64
C MET A 13 25.53 8.16 19.99
N LEU A 14 26.78 7.69 20.06
CA LEU A 14 27.58 7.76 21.28
C LEU A 14 27.88 9.20 21.73
N ARG A 15 28.17 10.11 20.79
CA ARG A 15 28.38 11.53 21.11
C ARG A 15 27.11 12.17 21.67
N VAL A 16 25.96 11.87 21.06
CA VAL A 16 24.66 12.35 21.52
C VAL A 16 24.35 11.84 22.93
N LEU A 17 24.56 10.54 23.18
CA LEU A 17 24.37 9.95 24.51
C LEU A 17 25.32 10.56 25.55
N ALA A 18 26.60 10.77 25.20
CA ALA A 18 27.57 11.39 26.10
C ALA A 18 27.15 12.82 26.49
N ALA A 19 26.71 13.63 25.54
CA ALA A 19 26.21 14.98 25.79
C ALA A 19 24.99 14.97 26.73
N TYR A 20 24.05 14.05 26.48
CA TYR A 20 22.87 13.87 27.35
C TYR A 20 23.24 13.47 28.78
N LEU A 21 24.17 12.52 28.95
CA LEU A 21 24.67 12.09 30.26
C LEU A 21 25.45 13.20 30.98
N GLN A 22 26.06 14.13 30.24
CA GLN A 22 26.73 15.32 30.77
C GLN A 22 25.76 16.48 31.10
N GLY A 23 24.46 16.29 30.90
CA GLY A 23 23.42 17.23 31.31
C GLY A 23 22.79 18.04 30.18
N ASP A 24 23.27 17.91 28.93
CA ASP A 24 22.61 18.50 27.77
C ASP A 24 21.36 17.70 27.39
N ARG A 25 20.25 18.01 28.05
CA ARG A 25 18.94 17.40 27.78
C ARG A 25 18.36 17.79 26.41
N GLN A 26 18.95 18.73 25.68
CA GLN A 26 18.54 19.12 24.33
C GLN A 26 19.28 18.32 23.25
N ALA A 27 20.39 17.65 23.59
CA ALA A 27 21.15 16.80 22.66
C ALA A 27 20.31 15.64 22.08
N CYS A 28 19.36 15.11 22.85
CA CYS A 28 18.35 14.16 22.38
C CYS A 28 17.11 14.13 23.27
N SER A 29 15.96 13.84 22.65
CA SER A 29 14.73 13.47 23.36
C SER A 29 14.70 11.97 23.59
N MET A 30 14.45 11.54 24.83
CA MET A 30 14.23 10.11 25.11
C MET A 30 12.93 9.64 24.45
N VAL A 31 12.98 8.49 23.78
CA VAL A 31 11.81 7.87 23.17
C VAL A 31 10.82 7.51 24.28
N ARG A 32 9.59 8.03 24.16
CA ARG A 32 8.47 7.58 24.99
C ARG A 32 7.95 6.27 24.40
N VAL A 33 8.08 5.19 25.16
CA VAL A 33 7.48 3.90 24.79
C VAL A 33 5.96 4.05 24.88
N PRO A 34 5.22 3.78 23.80
CA PRO A 34 3.77 3.85 23.82
C PRO A 34 3.17 2.79 24.75
N THR A 35 2.04 3.10 25.38
CA THR A 35 1.24 2.09 26.08
C THR A 35 0.66 1.07 25.10
N PRO A 36 0.19 -0.10 25.56
CA PRO A 36 -0.54 -1.04 24.70
C PRO A 36 -1.69 -0.39 23.94
N ASP A 37 -2.48 0.48 24.59
CA ASP A 37 -3.61 1.18 23.97
C ASP A 37 -3.16 2.22 22.94
N GLU A 38 -2.08 2.98 23.23
CA GLU A 38 -1.50 3.93 22.28
C GLU A 38 -0.92 3.22 21.04
N GLU A 39 -0.44 2.00 21.19
CA GLU A 39 0.03 1.17 20.07
C GLU A 39 -1.14 0.55 19.30
N ASP A 40 -2.20 0.12 20.00
CA ASP A 40 -3.41 -0.44 19.39
C ASP A 40 -4.15 0.59 18.54
N ALA A 41 -4.24 1.85 19.01
CA ALA A 41 -4.81 2.96 18.25
C ALA A 41 -4.12 3.21 16.89
N LYS A 42 -2.85 2.78 16.73
CA LYS A 42 -2.13 2.89 15.44
C LYS A 42 -2.54 1.81 14.43
N ARG A 43 -3.25 0.76 14.85
CA ARG A 43 -3.66 -0.35 13.96
C ARG A 43 -4.51 0.15 12.82
N ILE A 44 -5.49 1.02 13.08
CA ILE A 44 -6.37 1.61 12.06
C ILE A 44 -5.53 2.26 10.94
N HIS A 45 -4.53 3.06 11.30
CA HIS A 45 -3.66 3.72 10.32
C HIS A 45 -2.84 2.71 9.51
N ARG A 46 -2.24 1.71 10.18
CA ARG A 46 -1.43 0.69 9.53
C ARG A 46 -2.27 -0.20 8.63
N GLU A 47 -3.44 -0.62 9.07
CA GLU A 47 -4.37 -1.43 8.29
C GLU A 47 -4.80 -0.68 7.03
N ARG A 48 -5.19 0.58 7.17
CA ARG A 48 -5.49 1.44 6.01
C ARG A 48 -4.31 1.50 5.03
N GLU A 49 -3.09 1.69 5.53
CA GLU A 49 -1.89 1.71 4.68
C GLU A 49 -1.74 0.39 3.91
N HIS A 50 -1.84 -0.75 4.59
CA HIS A 50 -1.76 -2.07 3.96
C HIS A 50 -2.85 -2.28 2.90
N LEU A 51 -4.10 -1.90 3.20
CA LEU A 51 -5.22 -2.01 2.28
C LEU A 51 -5.03 -1.11 1.05
N VAL A 52 -4.51 0.11 1.21
CA VAL A 52 -4.18 1.00 0.08
C VAL A 52 -3.09 0.39 -0.79
N GLN A 53 -2.07 -0.23 -0.21
CA GLN A 53 -1.04 -0.94 -0.96
C GLN A 53 -1.61 -2.17 -1.69
N GLU A 54 -2.52 -2.92 -1.07
CA GLU A 54 -3.19 -4.04 -1.72
C GLU A 54 -4.06 -3.57 -2.89
N ARG A 55 -4.84 -2.50 -2.72
CA ARG A 55 -5.62 -1.87 -3.80
C ARG A 55 -4.71 -1.57 -4.99
N LEU A 56 -3.61 -0.84 -4.77
CA LEU A 56 -2.66 -0.49 -5.82
C LEU A 56 -2.07 -1.73 -6.50
N ARG A 57 -1.70 -2.75 -5.72
CA ARG A 57 -1.18 -4.02 -6.26
C ARG A 57 -2.18 -4.71 -7.17
N ILE A 58 -3.45 -4.79 -6.77
CA ILE A 58 -4.51 -5.43 -7.56
C ILE A 58 -4.78 -4.61 -8.83
N GLU A 59 -4.88 -3.28 -8.73
CA GLU A 59 -5.09 -2.40 -9.87
C GLU A 59 -3.96 -2.53 -10.90
N ASN A 60 -2.71 -2.49 -10.45
CA ASN A 60 -1.54 -2.67 -11.30
C ASN A 60 -1.51 -4.07 -11.93
N ARG A 61 -1.92 -5.11 -11.20
CA ARG A 61 -2.00 -6.48 -11.74
C ARG A 61 -3.05 -6.58 -12.85
N ILE A 62 -4.25 -6.03 -12.64
CA ILE A 62 -5.31 -5.96 -13.66
C ILE A 62 -4.78 -5.22 -14.89
N GLN A 63 -4.17 -4.04 -14.68
CA GLN A 63 -3.70 -3.21 -15.76
C GLN A 63 -2.58 -3.89 -16.56
N ALA A 64 -1.59 -4.50 -15.88
CA ALA A 64 -0.52 -5.23 -16.53
C ALA A 64 -1.05 -6.40 -17.38
N LEU A 65 -2.00 -7.18 -16.86
CA LEU A 65 -2.62 -8.27 -17.61
C LEU A 65 -3.29 -7.77 -18.89
N LEU A 66 -4.04 -6.67 -18.83
CA LEU A 66 -4.68 -6.06 -20.00
C LEU A 66 -3.65 -5.53 -21.01
N PHE A 67 -2.60 -4.87 -20.53
CA PHE A 67 -1.51 -4.38 -21.39
C PHE A 67 -0.83 -5.49 -22.19
N THR A 68 -0.58 -6.66 -21.59
CA THR A 68 0.01 -7.80 -22.32
C THR A 68 -0.83 -8.29 -23.49
N GLN A 69 -2.12 -7.95 -23.49
CA GLN A 69 -3.05 -8.27 -24.56
C GLN A 69 -3.28 -7.09 -25.51
N GLY A 70 -2.54 -5.98 -25.39
CA GLY A 70 -2.74 -4.77 -26.19
C GLY A 70 -3.94 -3.91 -25.77
N ILE A 71 -4.47 -4.11 -24.56
CA ILE A 71 -5.64 -3.37 -24.05
C ILE A 71 -5.19 -2.29 -23.07
N TYR A 72 -5.37 -1.03 -23.47
CA TYR A 72 -4.89 0.14 -22.72
C TYR A 72 -5.94 0.74 -21.77
N LYS A 73 -7.22 0.50 -22.05
CA LYS A 73 -8.33 1.02 -21.23
C LYS A 73 -8.82 -0.06 -20.28
N ARG A 74 -8.68 0.21 -18.97
CA ARG A 74 -9.22 -0.67 -17.92
C ARG A 74 -10.76 -0.64 -17.94
N PRO A 75 -11.43 -1.80 -17.83
CA PRO A 75 -12.87 -1.87 -17.57
C PRO A 75 -13.28 -1.13 -16.29
N SER A 76 -14.45 -0.51 -16.31
CA SER A 76 -15.06 0.09 -15.12
C SER A 76 -15.50 -1.00 -14.14
N LEU A 77 -15.29 -0.77 -12.84
CA LEU A 77 -15.79 -1.70 -11.81
C LEU A 77 -17.33 -1.77 -11.79
N ARG A 78 -18.02 -0.69 -12.19
CA ARG A 78 -19.49 -0.61 -12.21
C ARG A 78 -20.12 -1.33 -13.40
N SER A 79 -19.44 -1.36 -14.54
CA SER A 79 -19.91 -2.00 -15.77
C SER A 79 -18.99 -3.12 -16.23
N TRP A 80 -18.31 -3.77 -15.28
CA TRP A 80 -17.20 -4.69 -15.53
C TRP A 80 -17.50 -5.74 -16.59
N ASP A 81 -18.59 -6.49 -16.43
CA ASP A 81 -18.95 -7.58 -17.34
C ASP A 81 -19.21 -7.08 -18.77
N ARG A 82 -19.87 -5.93 -18.88
CA ARG A 82 -20.17 -5.28 -20.17
C ARG A 82 -18.89 -4.80 -20.84
N ASP A 83 -18.04 -4.10 -20.10
CA ASP A 83 -16.80 -3.54 -20.61
C ASP A 83 -15.85 -4.67 -21.05
N LEU A 84 -15.71 -5.73 -20.25
CA LEU A 84 -14.89 -6.90 -20.61
C LEU A 84 -15.40 -7.66 -21.83
N ALA A 85 -16.71 -7.78 -22.00
CA ALA A 85 -17.29 -8.41 -23.19
C ALA A 85 -17.01 -7.60 -24.47
N ALA A 86 -16.92 -6.28 -24.36
CA ALA A 86 -16.65 -5.38 -25.48
C ALA A 86 -15.16 -5.26 -25.83
N VAL A 87 -14.27 -5.61 -24.90
CA VAL A 87 -12.82 -5.50 -25.10
C VAL A 87 -12.33 -6.54 -26.11
N ARG A 88 -11.37 -6.13 -26.95
CA ARG A 88 -10.64 -6.97 -27.89
C ARG A 88 -9.15 -6.80 -27.66
N THR A 89 -8.39 -7.87 -27.85
CA THR A 89 -6.92 -7.83 -27.83
C THR A 89 -6.39 -6.97 -28.97
N GLY A 90 -5.12 -6.58 -28.92
CA GLY A 90 -4.48 -5.75 -29.95
C GLY A 90 -4.50 -6.38 -31.35
N ASP A 91 -4.61 -7.71 -31.44
CA ASP A 91 -4.79 -8.48 -32.67
C ASP A 91 -6.26 -8.86 -32.96
N GLY A 92 -7.23 -8.24 -32.27
CA GLY A 92 -8.65 -8.33 -32.57
C GLY A 92 -9.39 -9.54 -31.99
N ARG A 93 -8.71 -10.40 -31.21
CA ARG A 93 -9.32 -11.58 -30.59
C ARG A 93 -10.10 -11.23 -29.32
N GLU A 94 -10.95 -12.15 -28.91
CA GLU A 94 -11.56 -12.13 -27.59
C GLU A 94 -10.53 -12.54 -26.52
N LEU A 95 -10.76 -12.11 -25.28
CA LEU A 95 -9.93 -12.53 -24.16
C LEU A 95 -10.08 -14.01 -23.88
N ALA A 96 -8.95 -14.71 -23.73
CA ALA A 96 -8.93 -16.11 -23.34
C ALA A 96 -9.70 -16.34 -22.02
N HIS A 97 -10.40 -17.47 -21.92
CA HIS A 97 -11.30 -17.77 -20.80
C HIS A 97 -10.61 -17.75 -19.44
N HIS A 98 -9.39 -18.29 -19.35
CA HIS A 98 -8.63 -18.30 -18.09
C HIS A 98 -8.17 -16.91 -17.67
N LEU A 99 -7.77 -16.06 -18.62
CA LEU A 99 -7.39 -14.68 -18.36
C LEU A 99 -8.60 -13.87 -17.88
N ARG A 100 -9.75 -14.03 -18.54
CA ARG A 100 -11.01 -13.42 -18.10
C ARG A 100 -11.37 -13.83 -16.67
N ALA A 101 -11.27 -15.12 -16.37
CA ALA A 101 -11.55 -15.62 -15.02
C ALA A 101 -10.56 -15.08 -13.95
N GLU A 102 -9.28 -14.86 -14.29
CA GLU A 102 -8.32 -14.21 -13.40
C GLU A 102 -8.69 -12.75 -13.14
N LEU A 103 -9.03 -12.00 -14.19
CA LEU A 103 -9.48 -10.62 -14.09
C LEU A 103 -10.74 -10.50 -13.22
N ASP A 104 -11.70 -11.40 -13.34
CA ASP A 104 -12.91 -11.43 -12.52
C ASP A 104 -12.61 -11.68 -11.04
N ARG A 105 -11.65 -12.56 -10.73
CA ARG A 105 -11.17 -12.77 -9.35
C ARG A 105 -10.49 -11.53 -8.80
N LEU A 106 -9.62 -10.89 -9.59
CA LEU A 106 -8.94 -9.66 -9.19
C LEU A 106 -9.95 -8.52 -8.94
N ARG A 107 -10.98 -8.40 -9.78
CA ARG A 107 -12.08 -7.45 -9.56
C ARG A 107 -12.78 -7.68 -8.21
N ARG A 108 -13.17 -8.93 -7.91
CA ARG A 108 -13.83 -9.25 -6.64
C ARG A 108 -12.96 -8.86 -5.44
N ARG A 109 -11.66 -9.17 -5.49
CA ARG A 109 -10.70 -8.76 -4.46
C ARG A 109 -10.62 -7.24 -4.34
N LEU A 110 -10.54 -6.52 -5.45
CA LEU A 110 -10.48 -5.06 -5.46
C LEU A 110 -11.72 -4.43 -4.83
N VAL A 111 -12.92 -4.94 -5.14
CA VAL A 111 -14.17 -4.46 -4.54
C VAL A 111 -14.15 -4.64 -3.03
N MET A 112 -13.78 -5.83 -2.56
CA MET A 112 -13.67 -6.12 -1.12
C MET A 112 -12.62 -5.23 -0.44
N THR A 113 -11.44 -5.02 -1.05
CA THR A 113 -10.43 -4.10 -0.51
C THR A 113 -10.95 -2.66 -0.42
N LEU A 114 -11.74 -2.21 -1.41
CA LEU A 114 -12.35 -0.87 -1.37
C LEU A 114 -13.47 -0.75 -0.33
N GLU A 115 -14.15 -1.84 0.03
CA GLU A 115 -15.10 -1.90 1.14
C GLU A 115 -14.36 -1.78 2.48
N LEU A 116 -13.33 -2.61 2.70
CA LEU A 116 -12.52 -2.56 3.92
C LEU A 116 -11.84 -1.20 4.13
N ILE A 117 -11.33 -0.55 3.07
CA ILE A 117 -10.78 0.81 3.19
C ILE A 117 -11.82 1.78 3.74
N ARG A 118 -13.08 1.69 3.26
CA ARG A 118 -14.15 2.57 3.72
C ARG A 118 -14.55 2.29 5.17
N GLU A 119 -14.55 1.02 5.56
CA GLU A 119 -14.82 0.61 6.96
C GLU A 119 -13.77 1.20 7.91
N VAL A 120 -12.48 1.00 7.60
CA VAL A 120 -11.37 1.52 8.40
C VAL A 120 -11.32 3.05 8.40
N GLU A 121 -11.67 3.69 7.28
CA GLU A 121 -11.77 5.16 7.22
C GLU A 121 -12.93 5.71 8.06
N ALA A 122 -14.06 5.00 8.12
CA ALA A 122 -15.18 5.39 8.98
C ALA A 122 -14.82 5.26 10.47
N GLU A 123 -14.19 4.15 10.88
CA GLU A 123 -13.74 3.93 12.26
C GLU A 123 -12.71 4.97 12.73
N ARG A 124 -11.89 5.50 11.81
CA ARG A 124 -10.93 6.57 12.11
C ARG A 124 -11.58 7.93 12.34
N ASP A 125 -12.69 8.18 11.68
CA ASP A 125 -13.38 9.48 11.70
C ASP A 125 -14.45 9.57 12.83
N GLU A 126 -14.65 8.47 13.58
CA GLU A 126 -15.41 8.39 14.86
C GLU A 126 -14.57 8.84 16.07
#